data_AF-A0A9P1HTX7-F1
#
_entry.id   AF-A0A9P1HTX7-F1
#
_cell.length_a   1.000
_cell.length_b   1.000
_cell.length_c   1.000
_cell.angle_alpha   90.00
_cell.angle_beta   90.00
_cell.angle_gamma   90.00
#
_symmetry.space_group_name_H-M   'P 1'
#
loop_
_entity.id
_entity.type
_entity.pdbx_description
1 polymer ?
#
loop_
_entity_poly.entity_id
_entity_poly.type
_entity_poly.pdbx_seq_one_letter_code
_entity_poly.pdbx_strand_id
1 'polypeptide(L)'
;MECSICFEPYGLLTKVPCITTCSHTYCNDCCTKMFKAESKVRCICPLCRSDVKSFRFDPMLLEKVYKEIKESEMRKVIMGTCLQCEKGLEV
;
A
#
# COMPACT_ATOMS: atom_id res chain seq x y z
N MET A 1 4.20 3.00 -13.48
CA MET A 1 4.87 3.29 -12.19
C MET A 1 5.01 1.99 -11.40
N GLU A 2 6.05 1.85 -10.58
CA GLU A 2 6.41 0.59 -9.89
C GLU A 2 6.71 0.80 -8.40
N CYS A 3 6.66 -0.30 -7.63
CA CYS A 3 6.99 -0.31 -6.21
C CYS A 3 8.52 -0.26 -6.00
N SER A 4 9.02 0.67 -5.18
CA SER A 4 10.47 0.81 -4.92
C SER A 4 11.08 -0.29 -4.03
N ILE A 5 10.26 -1.22 -3.51
CA ILE A 5 10.74 -2.35 -2.68
C ILE A 5 10.86 -3.62 -3.52
N CYS A 6 9.83 -3.95 -4.31
CA CYS A 6 9.80 -5.19 -5.10
C CYS A 6 10.00 -4.96 -6.60
N PHE A 7 10.08 -3.71 -7.06
CA PHE A 7 10.25 -3.31 -8.47
C PHE A 7 9.16 -3.85 -9.42
N GLU A 8 8.03 -4.27 -8.86
CA GLU A 8 6.88 -4.72 -9.65
C GLU A 8 5.97 -3.53 -10.01
N PRO A 9 5.38 -3.51 -11.22
CA PRO A 9 4.47 -2.45 -11.63
C PRO A 9 3.21 -2.43 -10.77
N TYR A 10 2.68 -1.24 -10.50
CA TYR A 10 1.42 -1.11 -9.77
C TYR A 10 0.25 -1.66 -10.59
N GLY A 11 -0.71 -2.27 -9.90
CA GLY A 11 -1.90 -2.85 -10.50
C GLY A 11 -3.02 -3.03 -9.50
N LEU A 12 -4.27 -2.83 -9.92
CA LEU A 12 -5.44 -2.89 -9.03
C LEU A 12 -5.74 -4.26 -8.43
N LEU A 13 -5.28 -5.33 -9.09
CA LEU A 13 -5.53 -6.71 -8.66
C LEU A 13 -4.29 -7.38 -8.07
N THR A 14 -3.10 -6.83 -8.31
CA THR A 14 -1.82 -7.49 -8.01
C THR A 14 -0.98 -6.68 -7.03
N LYS A 15 -0.66 -5.43 -7.38
CA LYS A 15 0.26 -4.54 -6.64
C LYS A 15 -0.42 -3.20 -6.42
N VAL A 16 -1.39 -3.18 -5.52
CA VAL A 16 -2.19 -1.98 -5.30
C VAL A 16 -1.32 -0.91 -4.64
N PRO A 17 -1.22 0.32 -5.18
CA PRO A 17 -0.39 1.36 -4.60
C PRO A 17 -0.96 1.87 -3.27
N CYS A 18 -0.10 1.97 -2.27
CA CYS A 18 -0.39 2.39 -0.91
C CYS A 18 0.54 3.53 -0.49
N ILE A 19 -0.01 4.65 -0.05
CA ILE A 19 0.72 5.80 0.50
C ILE A 19 0.84 5.69 2.02
N THR A 20 2.04 5.95 2.51
CA THR A 20 2.39 5.96 3.94
C THR A 20 2.20 7.34 4.58
N THR A 21 2.25 7.41 5.92
CA THR A 21 2.22 8.70 6.66
C THR A 21 3.41 9.62 6.36
N CYS A 22 4.49 9.09 5.81
CA CYS A 22 5.65 9.87 5.34
C CYS A 22 5.55 10.23 3.84
N SER A 23 4.38 10.05 3.23
CA SER A 23 4.05 10.39 1.83
C SER A 23 4.80 9.60 0.75
N HIS A 24 5.43 8.48 1.12
CA HIS A 24 6.01 7.55 0.15
C HIS A 24 5.05 6.42 -0.18
N THR A 25 5.09 5.97 -1.43
CA THR A 25 4.17 4.96 -1.97
C THR A 25 4.87 3.65 -2.26
N TYR A 26 4.24 2.54 -1.85
CA TYR A 26 4.68 1.16 -2.05
C TYR A 26 3.47 0.29 -2.41
N CYS A 27 3.65 -0.95 -2.86
CA CYS A 27 2.51 -1.85 -3.08
C CYS A 27 1.96 -2.40 -1.75
N ASN A 28 0.68 -2.76 -1.73
CA ASN A 28 -0.03 -3.33 -0.59
C ASN A 28 0.74 -4.51 0.03
N ASP A 29 1.28 -5.42 -0.78
CA ASP A 29 2.03 -6.59 -0.29
C ASP A 29 3.29 -6.18 0.48
N CYS A 30 4.04 -5.21 -0.04
CA CYS A 30 5.25 -4.70 0.60
C CYS A 30 4.91 -3.97 1.90
N CYS A 31 3.87 -3.12 1.89
CA CYS A 31 3.37 -2.51 3.11
C CYS A 31 2.97 -3.59 4.13
N THR A 32 2.10 -4.53 3.76
CA THR A 32 1.68 -5.60 4.67
C THR A 32 2.85 -6.39 5.25
N LYS A 33 3.91 -6.69 4.47
CA LYS A 33 5.12 -7.34 5.00
C LYS A 33 5.89 -6.46 6.00
N MET A 34 5.98 -5.15 5.74
CA MET A 34 6.61 -4.21 6.68
C MET A 34 5.83 -4.15 8.01
N PHE A 35 4.50 -4.17 7.96
CA PHE A 35 3.62 -4.01 9.13
C PHE A 35 3.25 -5.33 9.84
N LYS A 36 3.41 -6.50 9.19
CA LYS A 36 3.14 -7.83 9.79
C LYS A 36 4.23 -8.33 10.72
N ALA A 37 5.39 -7.67 10.80
CA ALA A 37 6.41 -8.07 11.76
C ALA A 37 5.85 -7.85 13.18
N GLU A 38 5.35 -8.91 13.81
CA GLU A 38 4.78 -8.97 15.18
C GLU A 38 5.76 -8.53 16.30
N SER A 39 6.96 -8.08 15.92
CA SER A 39 7.92 -7.51 16.85
C SER A 39 7.69 -6.00 16.94
N LYS A 40 7.80 -5.45 18.14
CA LYS A 40 7.71 -4.03 18.53
C LYS A 40 8.73 -3.10 17.84
N VAL A 41 9.20 -3.45 16.65
CA VAL A 41 10.15 -2.74 15.81
C VAL A 41 9.38 -1.69 15.03
N ARG A 42 9.78 -0.43 15.18
CA ARG A 42 9.22 0.67 14.40
C ARG A 42 9.33 0.35 12.91
N CYS A 43 8.24 0.47 12.18
CA CYS A 43 8.27 0.40 10.72
C CYS A 43 8.98 1.65 10.20
N ILE A 44 10.18 1.49 9.63
CA ILE A 44 10.97 2.59 9.09
C ILE A 44 10.81 2.64 7.58
N CYS A 45 10.53 3.83 7.05
CA CYS A 45 10.43 4.05 5.61
C CYS A 45 11.79 3.81 4.92
N PRO A 46 11.88 2.93 3.91
CA PRO A 46 13.13 2.72 3.18
C PRO A 46 13.66 3.95 2.45
N LEU A 47 12.78 4.86 2.02
CA LEU A 47 13.15 6.03 1.21
C LEU A 47 13.63 7.22 2.07
N CYS A 48 12.96 7.51 3.18
CA CYS A 48 13.26 8.70 4.00
C CYS A 48 13.61 8.41 5.45
N ARG A 49 13.59 7.14 5.88
CA ARG A 49 13.87 6.68 7.25
C ARG A 49 12.92 7.22 8.32
N SER A 50 11.83 7.89 7.95
CA SER A 50 10.78 8.28 8.89
C SER A 50 10.03 7.08 9.46
N ASP A 51 9.53 7.23 10.69
CA ASP A 51 8.60 6.27 11.29
C ASP A 51 7.29 6.22 10.49
N VAL A 52 6.89 5.02 10.09
CA VAL A 52 5.68 4.73 9.34
C VAL A 52 4.67 4.10 10.29
N LYS A 53 3.62 4.85 10.63
CA LYS A 53 2.62 4.39 11.61
C LYS A 53 1.44 3.69 10.97
N SER A 54 1.13 4.07 9.73
CA SER A 54 0.05 3.49 8.95
C SER A 54 0.27 3.75 7.46
N PHE A 55 -0.54 3.09 6.65
CA PHE A 55 -0.63 3.31 5.21
C PHE A 55 -2.09 3.20 4.79
N ARG A 56 -2.41 3.82 3.66
CA ARG A 56 -3.71 3.74 2.98
C ARG A 56 -3.48 3.58 1.49
N PHE A 57 -4.50 3.29 0.71
CA PHE A 57 -4.34 3.34 -0.75
C PHE A 57 -3.97 4.74 -1.22
N ASP A 58 -3.07 4.82 -2.19
CA ASP A 58 -2.68 6.08 -2.82
C ASP A 58 -3.76 6.48 -3.84
N PRO A 59 -4.63 7.46 -3.54
CA PRO A 59 -5.75 7.79 -4.42
C PRO A 59 -5.28 8.37 -5.76
N MET A 60 -4.18 9.13 -5.76
CA MET A 60 -3.67 9.76 -6.99
C MET A 60 -3.06 8.73 -7.91
N LEU A 61 -2.37 7.74 -7.35
CA LEU A 61 -1.77 6.67 -8.13
C LEU A 61 -2.80 5.62 -8.54
N LEU A 62 -3.76 5.32 -7.67
CA LEU A 62 -4.90 4.46 -8.01
C LEU A 62 -5.65 5.00 -9.22
N GLU A 63 -6.03 6.28 -9.25
CA GLU A 63 -6.76 6.86 -10.38
C GLU A 63 -6.01 6.66 -11.71
N LYS A 64 -4.68 6.81 -11.68
CA LYS A 64 -3.83 6.56 -12.86
C LYS A 64 -3.87 5.08 -13.27
N VAL A 65 -3.67 4.17 -12.32
CA VAL A 65 -3.71 2.73 -12.57
C VAL A 65 -5.10 2.29 -13.06
N TYR A 66 -6.19 2.87 -12.54
CA TYR A 66 -7.56 2.64 -13.02
C TYR A 66 -7.73 3.07 -14.48
N LYS A 67 -7.23 4.26 -14.85
CA LYS A 67 -7.30 4.76 -16.23
C LYS A 67 -6.50 3.92 -17.22
N GLU A 68 -5.47 3.22 -16.75
CA GLU A 68 -4.66 2.29 -17.56
C GLU A 68 -5.37 0.95 -17.83
N ILE A 69 -6.41 0.61 -17.09
CA ILE A 69 -7.12 -0.67 -17.20
C ILE A 69 -8.37 -0.51 -18.08
N LYS A 70 -8.51 -1.36 -19.11
CA LYS A 70 -9.69 -1.38 -19.98
C LYS A 70 -10.95 -1.78 -19.19
N GLU A 71 -12.09 -1.19 -19.52
CA GLU A 71 -13.39 -1.36 -18.84
C GLU A 71 -13.79 -2.83 -18.56
N SER A 72 -13.33 -3.79 -19.37
CA SER A 72 -13.60 -5.22 -19.21
C SER A 72 -13.02 -5.84 -17.92
N GLU A 73 -11.95 -5.28 -17.37
CA GLU A 73 -11.26 -5.80 -16.17
C GLU A 73 -11.75 -5.13 -14.87
N MET A 74 -12.63 -4.12 -14.97
CA MET A 74 -13.07 -3.26 -13.87
C MET A 74 -13.98 -3.97 -12.85
N ARG A 75 -14.63 -5.09 -13.22
CA ARG A 75 -15.58 -5.82 -12.34
C ARG A 75 -14.94 -6.60 -11.18
N LYS A 76 -13.61 -6.67 -11.08
CA LYS A 76 -12.91 -7.48 -10.06
C LYS A 76 -12.27 -6.67 -8.93
N VAL A 77 -12.31 -5.34 -8.99
CA VAL A 77 -11.55 -4.46 -8.08
C VAL A 77 -12.44 -3.98 -6.94
N ILE A 78 -12.81 -4.89 -6.03
CA ILE A 78 -13.50 -4.50 -4.80
C ILE A 78 -12.70 -4.99 -3.59
N MET A 79 -12.43 -4.02 -2.70
CA MET A 79 -12.01 -4.12 -1.31
C MET A 79 -10.71 -4.87 -1.00
N GLY A 80 -9.70 -4.10 -0.61
CA GLY A 80 -8.60 -4.56 0.23
C GLY A 80 -8.42 -3.62 1.41
N THR A 81 -9.42 -3.45 2.27
CA THR A 81 -9.18 -2.88 3.59
C THR A 81 -8.10 -3.73 4.26
N CYS A 82 -6.95 -3.13 4.53
CA CYS A 82 -5.96 -3.73 5.39
C CYS A 82 -6.64 -3.94 6.75
N LEU A 83 -7.01 -5.19 7.06
CA LEU A 83 -7.56 -5.64 8.34
C LEU A 83 -6.63 -5.37 9.55
N GLN A 84 -5.50 -4.69 9.34
CA GLN A 84 -4.62 -4.20 10.41
C GLN A 84 -4.85 -2.72 10.76
N CYS A 85 -5.73 -2.01 10.05
CA CYS A 85 -6.07 -0.61 10.37
C CYS A 85 -7.37 -0.46 11.20
N GLU A 86 -8.23 -1.48 11.26
CA GLU A 86 -9.47 -1.44 12.06
C GLU A 86 -9.27 -1.80 13.52
N LYS A 87 -8.14 -2.44 13.87
CA LYS A 87 -7.68 -2.47 15.25
C LYS A 87 -6.90 -1.19 15.50
N GLY A 88 -7.66 -0.13 15.77
CA GLY A 88 -7.15 1.01 16.50
C GLY A 88 -6.28 0.53 17.67
N LEU A 89 -5.26 1.31 17.96
CA LEU A 89 -4.59 1.30 19.25
C LEU A 89 -5.62 1.07 20.36
N GLU A 90 -5.62 -0.12 20.95
CA GLU A 90 -6.04 -0.33 22.33
C GLU A 90 -4.78 -0.81 23.05
N VAL A 91 -4.04 0.18 23.58
CA VAL A 91 -3.21 0.01 24.77
C VAL A 91 -4.05 0.39 25.98
#